data_AF-A0A147EI35-F1
#
_entry.id   AF-A0A147EI35-F1
#
_cell.length_a   1.000
_cell.length_b   1.000
_cell.length_c   1.000
_cell.angle_alpha   90.00
_cell.angle_beta   90.00
_cell.angle_gamma   90.00
#
_symmetry.space_group_name_H-M   'P 1'
#
loop_
_entity.id
_entity.type
_entity.pdbx_description
1 polymer ?
#
loop_
_entity_poly.entity_id
_entity_poly.type
_entity_poly.pdbx_seq_one_letter_code
_entity_poly.pdbx_strand_id
1 'polypeptide(L)'
;MGEAARAVYEGTPLTVVEKAFAPLGLPMGPFQLIDLVGWKVAAHVQDTMAHAFPDRFFSSENFHELAALPEVVEKDKSGRVTGWTKAAQKVLATGKTPVAPETILARVQDGLAQEIKIMLDEGVVPEVQDIDLCLILGAGWPFIDGGASPYLDREGASERAFGDTFHHPPIRGIGA
;
A
#
# COMPACT_ATOMS: atom_id res chain seq x y z
N MET A 1 0.93 2.06 0.83
CA MET A 1 1.25 2.41 2.24
C MET A 1 0.23 3.37 2.86
N GLY A 2 -0.20 4.43 2.16
CA GLY A 2 -1.22 5.37 2.69
C GLY A 2 -2.52 4.69 3.16
N GLU A 3 -3.09 3.79 2.35
CA GLU A 3 -4.30 3.03 2.75
C GLU A 3 -4.08 2.11 3.96
N ALA A 4 -2.88 1.53 4.14
CA ALA A 4 -2.57 0.75 5.34
C ALA A 4 -2.58 1.63 6.60
N ALA A 5 -1.98 2.83 6.50
CA ALA A 5 -1.98 3.82 7.57
C ALA A 5 -3.41 4.26 7.91
N ARG A 6 -4.19 4.60 6.88
CA ARG A 6 -5.60 4.97 7.01
C ARG A 6 -6.41 3.89 7.72
N ALA A 7 -6.26 2.62 7.35
CA ALA A 7 -6.98 1.51 8.00
C ALA A 7 -6.67 1.42 9.50
N VAL A 8 -5.39 1.60 9.90
CA VAL A 8 -5.01 1.67 11.32
C VAL A 8 -5.69 2.85 12.00
N TYR A 9 -5.69 4.01 11.36
CA TYR A 9 -6.26 5.24 11.92
C TYR A 9 -7.78 5.19 11.99
N GLU A 10 -8.44 4.41 11.13
CA GLU A 10 -9.87 4.12 11.23
C GLU A 10 -10.19 3.17 12.41
N GLY A 11 -9.18 2.45 12.92
CA GLY A 11 -9.27 1.61 14.11
C GLY A 11 -9.00 0.13 13.84
N THR A 12 -8.60 -0.25 12.62
CA THR A 12 -8.27 -1.64 12.31
C THR A 12 -6.97 -2.07 13.00
N PRO A 13 -6.94 -3.23 13.68
CA PRO A 13 -5.72 -3.71 14.32
C PRO A 13 -4.56 -3.90 13.33
N LEU A 14 -3.34 -3.54 13.75
CA LEU A 14 -2.13 -3.62 12.92
C LEU A 14 -1.94 -4.98 12.24
N THR A 15 -2.11 -6.07 12.99
CA THR A 15 -1.93 -7.44 12.48
C THR A 15 -2.97 -7.82 11.44
N VAL A 16 -4.15 -7.19 11.46
CA VAL A 16 -5.19 -7.38 10.44
C VAL A 16 -4.80 -6.63 9.17
N VAL A 17 -4.29 -5.40 9.30
CA VAL A 17 -3.80 -4.61 8.16
C VAL A 17 -2.60 -5.29 7.50
N GLU A 18 -1.63 -5.79 8.27
CA GLU A 18 -0.49 -6.55 7.75
C GLU A 18 -0.93 -7.77 6.91
N LYS A 19 -1.93 -8.51 7.39
CA LYS A 19 -2.45 -9.69 6.70
C LYS A 19 -3.28 -9.36 5.47
N ALA A 20 -3.95 -8.20 5.44
CA ALA A 20 -4.78 -7.78 4.31
C ALA A 20 -3.98 -7.66 3.00
N PHE A 21 -2.67 -7.41 3.09
CA PHE A 21 -1.78 -7.27 1.93
C PHE A 21 -1.25 -8.61 1.41
N ALA A 22 -1.48 -9.74 2.11
CA ALA A 22 -0.95 -11.04 1.72
C ALA A 22 -1.28 -11.46 0.28
N PRO A 23 -2.50 -11.20 -0.27
CA PRO A 23 -2.83 -11.54 -1.65
C PRO A 23 -2.03 -10.78 -2.72
N LEU A 24 -1.37 -9.67 -2.38
CA LEU A 24 -0.46 -8.96 -3.30
C LEU A 24 0.87 -9.70 -3.50
N GLY A 25 1.17 -10.70 -2.67
CA GLY A 25 2.38 -11.52 -2.76
C GLY A 25 3.70 -10.80 -2.44
N LEU A 26 3.64 -9.55 -1.97
CA LEU A 26 4.83 -8.75 -1.62
C LEU A 26 5.70 -9.43 -0.55
N PRO A 27 7.03 -9.23 -0.58
CA PRO A 27 7.96 -9.92 0.31
C PRO A 27 7.79 -9.57 1.80
N MET A 28 7.15 -8.44 2.11
CA MET A 28 6.88 -7.98 3.46
C MET A 28 5.60 -7.15 3.52
N GLY A 29 4.98 -7.09 4.71
CA GLY A 29 3.81 -6.27 4.95
C GLY A 29 4.11 -4.77 5.02
N PRO A 30 3.08 -3.91 4.94
CA PRO A 30 3.25 -2.47 4.81
C PRO A 30 4.01 -1.82 5.97
N PHE A 31 3.72 -2.19 7.23
CA PHE A 31 4.41 -1.64 8.40
C PHE A 31 5.74 -2.33 8.66
N GLN A 32 5.91 -3.59 8.25
CA GLN A 32 7.23 -4.21 8.21
C GLN A 32 8.17 -3.43 7.27
N LEU A 33 7.67 -3.03 6.09
CA LEU A 33 8.42 -2.20 5.14
C LEU A 33 8.69 -0.80 5.70
N ILE A 34 7.69 -0.13 6.29
CA ILE A 34 7.87 1.20 6.90
C ILE A 34 8.93 1.16 8.00
N ASP A 35 8.92 0.14 8.85
CA ASP A 35 9.90 0.04 9.93
C ASP A 35 11.32 -0.23 9.41
N LEU A 36 11.47 -0.95 8.29
CA LEU A 36 12.76 -1.15 7.63
C LEU A 36 13.28 0.13 6.95
N VAL A 37 12.41 0.86 6.25
CA VAL A 37 12.74 2.12 5.56
C VAL A 37 12.99 3.25 6.57
N GLY A 38 12.25 3.27 7.67
CA GLY A 38 12.32 4.23 8.75
C GLY A 38 11.08 5.13 8.82
N TRP A 39 10.56 5.28 10.04
CA TRP A 39 9.34 6.06 10.32
C TRP A 39 9.45 7.54 9.98
N LYS A 40 10.63 8.15 10.17
CA LYS A 40 10.89 9.55 9.79
C LYS A 40 10.79 9.75 8.27
N VAL A 41 11.27 8.76 7.49
CA VAL A 41 11.18 8.79 6.03
C VAL A 41 9.72 8.62 5.62
N ALA A 42 8.98 7.70 6.23
CA ALA A 42 7.55 7.52 5.96
C ALA A 42 6.73 8.79 6.24
N ALA A 43 6.99 9.48 7.35
CA ALA A 43 6.34 10.75 7.68
C ALA A 43 6.65 11.82 6.62
N HIS A 44 7.93 11.97 6.24
CA HIS A 44 8.34 12.94 5.22
C HIS A 44 7.73 12.67 3.83
N VAL A 45 7.65 11.40 3.43
CA VAL A 45 7.00 10.99 2.17
C VAL A 45 5.50 11.29 2.22
N GLN A 46 4.83 11.02 3.34
CA GLN A 46 3.42 11.37 3.51
C GLN A 46 3.20 12.86 3.32
N ASP A 47 3.99 13.71 3.98
CA ASP A 47 3.88 15.17 3.86
C ASP A 47 4.09 15.63 2.42
N THR A 48 5.09 15.08 1.74
CA THR A 48 5.41 15.40 0.35
C THR A 48 4.25 15.04 -0.57
N MET A 49 3.71 13.84 -0.44
CA MET A 49 2.61 13.35 -1.29
C MET A 49 1.29 14.09 -1.00
N ALA A 50 0.97 14.33 0.28
CA ALA A 50 -0.23 15.08 0.66
C ALA A 50 -0.14 16.56 0.26
N HIS A 51 1.06 17.15 0.26
CA HIS A 51 1.27 18.51 -0.21
C HIS A 51 1.11 18.62 -1.74
N ALA A 52 1.70 17.69 -2.49
CA ALA A 52 1.64 17.68 -3.95
C ALA A 52 0.25 17.29 -4.49
N PHE A 53 -0.43 16.38 -3.81
CA PHE A 53 -1.69 15.75 -4.26
C PHE A 53 -2.72 15.65 -3.13
N PRO A 54 -3.18 16.79 -2.57
CA PRO A 54 -4.03 16.82 -1.37
C PRO A 54 -5.39 16.13 -1.54
N ASP A 55 -5.91 16.08 -2.76
CA ASP A 55 -7.20 15.45 -3.05
C ASP A 55 -7.15 13.91 -3.03
N ARG A 56 -5.95 13.32 -3.13
CA ARG A 56 -5.74 11.86 -3.30
C ARG A 56 -4.95 11.23 -2.16
N PHE A 57 -4.03 11.96 -1.55
CA PHE A 57 -3.18 11.45 -0.47
C PHE A 57 -3.60 11.99 0.88
N PHE A 58 -3.92 11.05 1.77
CA PHE A 58 -4.25 11.36 3.15
C PHE A 58 -2.99 11.59 4.00
N SER A 59 -3.04 12.55 4.93
CA SER A 59 -2.02 12.76 5.95
C SER A 59 -2.59 12.67 7.37
N SER A 60 -1.74 12.23 8.30
CA SER A 60 -2.00 12.23 9.74
C SER A 60 -0.71 12.50 10.51
N GLU A 61 -0.85 13.18 11.65
CA GLU A 61 0.23 13.41 12.62
C GLU A 61 0.76 12.11 13.23
N ASN A 62 0.01 11.00 13.14
CA ASN A 62 0.41 9.72 13.70
C ASN A 62 1.80 9.28 13.22
N PHE A 63 2.17 9.48 11.95
CA PHE A 63 3.52 9.11 11.51
C PHE A 63 4.62 9.97 12.13
N HIS A 64 4.36 11.26 12.38
CA HIS A 64 5.31 12.16 13.06
C HIS A 64 5.50 11.74 14.53
N GLU A 65 4.40 11.45 15.22
CA GLU A 65 4.41 10.98 16.61
C GLU A 65 5.13 9.61 16.75
N LEU A 66 4.85 8.67 15.85
CA LEU A 66 5.53 7.37 15.84
C LEU A 66 7.02 7.52 15.48
N ALA A 67 7.38 8.45 14.60
CA ALA A 67 8.75 8.71 14.19
C ALA A 67 9.63 9.34 15.28
N ALA A 68 9.02 9.88 16.35
CA ALA A 68 9.71 10.35 17.54
C ALA A 68 10.13 9.21 18.49
N LEU A 69 9.60 8.00 18.29
CA LEU A 69 9.88 6.84 19.14
C LEU A 69 11.12 6.08 18.66
N PRO A 70 11.88 5.46 19.60
CA PRO A 70 13.03 4.61 19.23
C PRO A 70 12.60 3.26 18.62
N GLU A 71 11.46 2.72 19.05
CA GLU A 71 10.89 1.46 18.57
C GLU A 71 9.37 1.58 18.48
N VAL A 72 8.82 1.26 17.30
CA VAL A 72 7.41 1.51 16.99
C VAL A 72 6.61 0.21 16.92
N VAL A 73 7.15 -0.82 16.29
CA VAL A 73 6.48 -2.13 16.12
C VAL A 73 7.24 -3.24 16.85
N GLU A 74 6.47 -4.19 17.36
CA GLU A 74 6.99 -5.45 17.87
C GLU A 74 7.14 -6.43 16.71
N LYS A 75 8.24 -7.20 16.72
CA LYS A 75 8.56 -8.18 15.68
C LYS A 75 8.85 -9.55 16.26
N ASP A 76 8.56 -10.59 15.49
CA ASP A 76 8.98 -11.96 15.82
C ASP A 76 10.43 -12.24 15.40
N LYS A 77 10.92 -13.46 15.68
CA LYS A 77 12.29 -13.90 15.32
C LYS A 77 12.57 -13.90 13.81
N SER A 78 11.52 -13.87 12.98
CA SER A 78 11.62 -13.78 11.52
C SER A 78 11.46 -12.35 10.99
N GLY A 79 11.36 -11.36 11.89
CA GLY A 79 11.22 -9.95 11.54
C GLY A 79 9.80 -9.54 11.14
N ARG A 80 8.80 -10.42 11.29
CA ARG A 80 7.40 -10.09 10.98
C ARG A 80 6.80 -9.26 12.09
N VAL A 81 6.00 -8.25 11.72
CA VAL A 81 5.32 -7.38 12.67
C VAL A 81 4.20 -8.13 13.39
N THR A 82 4.25 -8.14 14.73
CA THR A 82 3.26 -8.80 15.59
C THR A 82 2.35 -7.83 16.32
N GLY A 83 2.69 -6.54 16.36
CA GLY A 83 1.91 -5.54 17.07
C GLY A 83 2.62 -4.19 17.20
N TRP A 84 1.94 -3.25 17.84
CA TRP A 84 2.51 -1.95 18.24
C TRP A 84 3.23 -2.09 19.58
N THR A 85 4.36 -1.40 19.76
CA THR A 85 4.99 -1.27 21.08
C THR A 85 4.08 -0.52 22.05
N LYS A 86 4.28 -0.70 23.36
CA LYS A 86 3.53 0.06 24.39
C LYS A 86 3.69 1.57 24.26
N ALA A 87 4.83 2.05 23.73
CA ALA A 87 5.06 3.47 23.48
C ALA A 87 4.22 3.96 22.29
N ALA A 88 4.24 3.19 21.18
CA ALA A 88 3.44 3.50 19.99
C ALA A 88 1.94 3.55 20.30
N GLN A 89 1.42 2.61 21.09
CA GLN A 89 0.00 2.59 21.48
C GLN A 89 -0.45 3.82 22.27
N LYS A 90 0.46 4.53 22.96
CA LYS A 90 0.13 5.73 23.74
C LYS A 90 0.01 6.98 22.88
N VAL A 91 0.72 7.03 21.77
CA VAL A 91 0.77 8.21 20.87
C VAL A 91 -0.14 8.04 19.66
N LEU A 92 -0.45 6.79 19.29
CA LEU A 92 -1.29 6.49 18.15
C LEU A 92 -2.74 6.93 18.39
N ALA A 93 -3.21 7.91 17.62
CA ALA A 93 -4.61 8.30 17.58
C ALA A 93 -5.37 7.42 16.58
N THR A 94 -6.29 6.59 17.07
CA THR A 94 -7.14 5.73 16.22
C THR A 94 -8.63 5.99 16.44
N GLY A 95 -9.39 5.79 15.38
CA GLY A 95 -10.85 5.81 15.35
C GLY A 95 -11.46 4.53 15.90
N LYS A 96 -12.79 4.46 15.80
CA LYS A 96 -13.61 3.34 16.31
C LYS A 96 -14.37 2.62 15.19
N THR A 97 -13.93 2.79 13.94
CA THR A 97 -14.61 2.30 12.75
C THR A 97 -13.66 1.37 11.98
N PRO A 98 -13.32 0.20 12.54
CA PRO A 98 -12.44 -0.74 11.86
C PRO A 98 -13.05 -1.20 10.54
N VAL A 99 -12.19 -1.32 9.53
CA VAL A 99 -12.53 -1.81 8.19
C VAL A 99 -12.04 -3.25 8.00
N ALA A 100 -12.78 -4.01 7.20
CA ALA A 100 -12.48 -5.41 6.91
C ALA A 100 -11.22 -5.55 6.01
N PRO A 101 -10.45 -6.65 6.13
CA PRO A 101 -9.26 -6.90 5.31
C PRO A 101 -9.51 -6.78 3.82
N GLU A 102 -10.65 -7.28 3.34
CA GLU A 102 -11.02 -7.29 1.93
C GLU A 102 -11.27 -5.87 1.43
N THR A 103 -11.84 -5.01 2.28
CA THR A 103 -12.02 -3.58 1.97
C THR A 103 -10.68 -2.86 1.90
N ILE A 104 -9.74 -3.18 2.79
CA ILE A 104 -8.39 -2.60 2.77
C ILE A 104 -7.68 -2.99 1.48
N LEU A 105 -7.72 -4.29 1.12
CA LEU A 105 -7.10 -4.79 -0.09
C LEU A 105 -7.70 -4.12 -1.33
N ALA A 106 -9.03 -4.04 -1.44
CA ALA A 106 -9.70 -3.40 -2.56
C ALA A 106 -9.29 -1.92 -2.70
N ARG A 107 -9.27 -1.15 -1.60
CA ARG A 107 -8.81 0.26 -1.64
C ARG A 107 -7.37 0.40 -2.11
N VAL A 108 -6.48 -0.51 -1.71
CA VAL A 108 -5.08 -0.51 -2.15
C VAL A 108 -4.98 -0.83 -3.63
N GLN A 109 -5.71 -1.84 -4.11
CA GLN A 109 -5.72 -2.21 -5.52
C GLN A 109 -6.28 -1.08 -6.39
N ASP A 110 -7.43 -0.53 -6.01
CA ASP A 110 -8.09 0.55 -6.73
C ASP A 110 -7.23 1.82 -6.74
N GLY A 111 -6.60 2.15 -5.61
CA GLY A 111 -5.64 3.26 -5.52
C GLY A 111 -4.41 3.05 -6.40
N LEU A 112 -3.83 1.85 -6.41
CA LEU A 112 -2.70 1.53 -7.30
C LEU A 112 -3.11 1.65 -8.77
N ALA A 113 -4.27 1.12 -9.16
CA ALA A 113 -4.76 1.21 -10.53
C ALA A 113 -4.97 2.67 -10.96
N GLN A 114 -5.57 3.48 -10.08
CA GLN A 114 -5.79 4.90 -10.34
C GLN A 114 -4.46 5.67 -10.51
N GLU A 115 -3.47 5.45 -9.63
CA GLU A 115 -2.17 6.12 -9.73
C GLU A 115 -1.41 5.70 -11.01
N ILE A 116 -1.45 4.42 -11.37
CA ILE A 116 -0.84 3.91 -12.61
C ILE A 116 -1.49 4.58 -13.83
N LYS A 117 -2.82 4.66 -13.85
CA LYS A 117 -3.54 5.31 -14.95
C LYS A 117 -3.20 6.79 -15.08
N ILE A 118 -3.10 7.51 -13.96
CA ILE A 118 -2.70 8.93 -13.95
C ILE A 118 -1.28 9.11 -14.49
N MET A 119 -0.33 8.27 -14.09
CA MET A 119 1.05 8.34 -14.60
C MET A 119 1.11 8.09 -16.11
N LEU A 120 0.26 7.23 -16.65
CA LEU A 120 0.15 7.00 -18.10
C LEU A 120 -0.50 8.19 -18.82
N ASP A 121 -1.60 8.72 -18.28
CA ASP A 121 -2.33 9.85 -18.88
C ASP A 121 -1.51 11.15 -18.90
N GLU A 122 -0.72 11.37 -17.85
CA GLU A 122 0.18 12.52 -17.75
C GLU A 122 1.51 12.32 -18.50
N GLY A 123 1.74 11.12 -19.05
CA GLY A 123 2.98 10.79 -19.77
C GLY A 123 4.24 10.75 -18.90
N VAL A 124 4.08 10.45 -17.60
CA VAL A 124 5.20 10.23 -16.66
C VAL A 124 6.04 9.02 -17.10
N VAL A 125 5.36 8.00 -17.64
CA VAL A 125 5.95 6.85 -18.30
C VAL A 125 5.34 6.69 -19.69
N PRO A 126 6.07 6.11 -20.67
CA PRO A 126 5.53 5.92 -22.00
C PRO A 126 4.59 4.72 -22.09
N GLU A 127 4.86 3.63 -21.38
CA GLU A 127 4.07 2.39 -21.43
C GLU A 127 3.81 1.80 -20.04
N VAL A 128 2.73 1.03 -19.89
CA VAL A 128 2.38 0.40 -18.59
C VAL A 128 3.42 -0.66 -18.17
N GLN A 129 4.08 -1.28 -19.15
CA GLN A 129 5.14 -2.27 -18.93
C GLN A 129 6.37 -1.66 -18.24
N ASP A 130 6.63 -0.36 -18.41
CA ASP A 130 7.70 0.33 -17.69
C ASP A 130 7.41 0.37 -16.19
N ILE A 131 6.15 0.64 -15.81
CA ILE A 131 5.72 0.61 -14.41
C ILE A 131 5.86 -0.79 -13.84
N ASP A 132 5.39 -1.81 -14.57
CA ASP A 132 5.47 -3.19 -14.12
C ASP A 132 6.91 -3.64 -13.90
N LEU A 133 7.79 -3.33 -14.84
CA LEU A 133 9.22 -3.62 -14.71
C LEU A 133 9.83 -2.88 -13.50
N CYS A 134 9.50 -1.60 -13.31
CA CYS A 134 9.95 -0.82 -12.16
C CYS A 134 9.44 -1.38 -10.83
N LEU A 135 8.19 -1.83 -10.75
CA LEU A 135 7.63 -2.40 -9.52
C LEU A 135 8.22 -3.77 -9.21
N ILE A 136 8.44 -4.60 -10.22
CA ILE A 136 9.11 -5.90 -10.08
C ILE A 136 10.54 -5.70 -9.55
N LEU A 137 11.32 -4.82 -10.18
CA LEU A 137 12.73 -4.63 -9.83
C LEU A 137 12.95 -3.76 -8.59
N GLY A 138 12.06 -2.80 -8.34
CA GLY A 138 12.21 -1.80 -7.27
C GLY A 138 11.40 -2.13 -6.02
N ALA A 139 10.10 -2.41 -6.17
CA ALA A 139 9.20 -2.68 -5.05
C ALA A 139 9.09 -4.18 -4.69
N GLY A 140 9.73 -5.05 -5.48
CA GLY A 140 9.69 -6.49 -5.29
C GLY A 140 8.33 -7.10 -5.60
N TRP A 141 7.62 -6.56 -6.59
CA TRP A 141 6.35 -7.14 -7.05
C TRP A 141 6.54 -8.60 -7.51
N PRO A 142 5.63 -9.54 -7.22
CA PRO A 142 5.81 -10.93 -7.59
C PRO A 142 5.96 -11.14 -9.10
N PHE A 143 7.08 -11.72 -9.51
CA PHE A 143 7.33 -12.08 -10.92
C PHE A 143 6.24 -13.00 -11.50
N ILE A 144 5.67 -13.87 -10.67
CA ILE A 144 4.64 -14.83 -11.09
C ILE A 144 3.34 -14.15 -11.54
N ASP A 145 3.08 -12.92 -11.11
CA ASP A 145 1.90 -12.14 -11.49
C ASP A 145 2.09 -11.36 -12.80
N GLY A 146 3.31 -11.36 -13.37
CA GLY A 146 3.62 -10.68 -14.63
C GLY A 146 3.71 -9.16 -14.54
N GLY A 147 3.45 -8.57 -13.38
CA GLY A 147 3.41 -7.12 -13.14
C GLY A 147 2.28 -6.74 -12.19
N ALA A 148 2.22 -5.46 -11.81
CA ALA A 148 1.08 -4.94 -11.07
C ALA A 148 -0.13 -4.77 -11.97
N SER A 149 0.06 -4.28 -13.20
CA SER A 149 -1.04 -3.98 -14.09
C SER A 149 -1.81 -5.23 -14.57
N PRO A 150 -1.20 -6.38 -14.91
CA PRO A 150 -1.95 -7.61 -15.21
C PRO A 150 -2.69 -8.16 -13.99
N TYR A 151 -2.10 -8.02 -12.79
CA TYR A 151 -2.73 -8.39 -11.53
C TYR A 151 -3.98 -7.53 -11.28
N LEU A 152 -3.87 -6.21 -11.42
CA LEU A 152 -4.98 -5.27 -11.19
C LEU A 152 -6.12 -5.47 -12.19
N ASP A 153 -5.81 -5.82 -13.45
CA ASP A 153 -6.80 -6.20 -14.44
C ASP A 153 -7.57 -7.47 -14.02
N ARG A 154 -6.87 -8.50 -13.55
CA ARG A 154 -7.48 -9.76 -13.11
C ARG A 154 -8.36 -9.61 -11.86
N GLU A 155 -7.94 -8.79 -10.91
CA GLU A 155 -8.71 -8.55 -9.67
C GLU A 155 -9.87 -7.56 -9.88
N GLY A 156 -10.05 -7.07 -11.12
CA GLY A 156 -11.09 -6.10 -11.50
C GLY A 156 -10.85 -4.70 -10.93
N ALA A 157 -9.66 -4.41 -10.41
CA ALA A 157 -9.33 -3.11 -9.82
C ALA A 157 -9.23 -2.02 -10.89
N SER A 158 -8.67 -2.35 -12.07
CA SER A 158 -8.62 -1.44 -13.21
C SER A 158 -10.01 -0.98 -13.65
N GLU A 159 -10.94 -1.94 -13.79
CA GLU A 159 -12.33 -1.66 -14.17
C GLU A 159 -13.04 -0.81 -13.10
N ARG A 160 -12.84 -1.11 -11.81
CA ARG A 160 -13.40 -0.31 -10.71
C ARG A 160 -12.83 1.10 -10.65
N ALA A 161 -11.55 1.27 -10.95
CA ALA A 161 -10.85 2.55 -10.85
C ALA A 161 -11.16 3.49 -12.01
N PHE A 162 -11.04 3.02 -13.26
CA PHE A 162 -11.17 3.87 -14.45
C PHE A 162 -12.06 3.33 -15.56
N GLY A 163 -12.77 2.21 -15.33
CA GLY A 163 -13.78 1.68 -16.25
C GLY A 163 -13.23 0.91 -17.45
N ASP A 164 -11.94 0.55 -17.45
CA ASP A 164 -11.29 -0.22 -18.51
C ASP A 164 -10.13 -1.07 -17.93
N THR A 165 -9.42 -1.82 -18.77
CA THR A 165 -8.23 -2.61 -18.41
C THR A 165 -6.95 -2.01 -18.97
N PHE A 166 -5.80 -2.26 -18.35
CA PHE A 166 -4.51 -1.82 -18.89
C PHE A 166 -4.13 -2.57 -20.19
N HIS A 167 -4.62 -3.80 -20.39
CA HIS A 167 -4.24 -4.64 -21.52
C HIS A 167 -5.40 -5.04 -22.43
N HIS A 168 -5.17 -5.00 -23.74
CA HIS A 168 -6.10 -5.46 -24.76
C HIS A 168 -5.43 -6.44 -25.73
N PRO A 169 -5.80 -7.74 -25.72
CA PRO A 169 -6.76 -8.37 -24.82
C PRO A 169 -6.27 -8.45 -23.36
N PRO A 170 -7.17 -8.57 -22.37
CA PRO A 170 -6.78 -8.70 -20.96
C PRO A 170 -5.91 -9.95 -20.71
N ILE A 171 -4.86 -9.80 -19.90
CA ILE A 171 -3.97 -10.89 -19.52
C ILE A 171 -4.54 -11.61 -18.30
N ARG A 172 -5.24 -12.73 -18.53
CA ARG A 172 -5.95 -13.45 -17.45
C ARG A 172 -5.13 -14.51 -16.71
N GLY A 173 -3.92 -14.84 -17.19
CA GLY A 173 -3.09 -15.90 -16.61
C GLY A 173 -3.58 -17.32 -16.98
N ILE A 174 -2.94 -18.34 -16.38
CA ILE A 174 -3.27 -19.75 -16.65
C ILE A 174 -4.42 -20.19 -15.73
N GLY A 175 -5.61 -20.44 -16.29
CA GLY A 175 -6.76 -20.98 -15.57
C GLY A 175 -8.02 -20.10 -15.55
N ALA A 176 -8.06 -19.03 -16.34
CA ALA A 176 -9.23 -18.18 -16.56
C ALA A 176 -9.96 -18.49 -17.87
#